data_AF-A0A5J4UG59-F1
#
_entry.id   AF-A0A5J4UG59-F1
#
_cell.length_a   1.000
_cell.length_b   1.000
_cell.length_c   1.000
_cell.angle_alpha   90.00
_cell.angle_beta   90.00
_cell.angle_gamma   90.00
#
_symmetry.space_group_name_H-M   'P 1'
#
loop_
_entity.id
_entity.type
_entity.pdbx_description
1 polymer ?
#
loop_
_entity_poly.entity_id
_entity_poly.type
_entity_poly.pdbx_seq_one_letter_code
_entity_poly.pdbx_strand_id
1 'polypeptide(L)'
;MCFTSYILWFLIDYCNHIIDDIDSIALFYKYLGFESFACTMMSKRQEAISQHNDTKSLYYNQILNSAFGGEGQNNAKFDKISFNNTRQASLKQLKQDHKAIRKINEDTYNSDCEVIDEAQYMVSESSRQFKYNKPLQETVFTLDNSKFWYLNFIYNFLYKCVDMDRVHFCNMDTDAMYLAIAGSQIERYKQGLKYVIKDQQFYDQHYKEWLPWNDCTVAEEKKLIGISTESQGENIVCLAPKCYSLCNGNEQNDDIVSLVNRMNGVSGKRQIQQLITILNV
;
A
#
# COMPACT_ATOMS: atom_id res chain seq x y z
N MET A 1 10.38 -20.90 -7.82
CA MET A 1 9.65 -19.78 -7.18
C MET A 1 8.60 -20.37 -6.24
N CYS A 2 8.16 -19.64 -5.21
CA CYS A 2 7.12 -20.12 -4.31
C CYS A 2 5.79 -19.44 -4.67
N PHE A 3 4.73 -20.22 -4.88
CA PHE A 3 3.41 -19.72 -5.22
C PHE A 3 2.37 -20.30 -4.27
N THR A 4 1.40 -19.48 -3.88
CA THR A 4 0.15 -19.98 -3.31
C THR A 4 -0.73 -20.59 -4.40
N SER A 5 -1.67 -21.46 -4.02
CA SER A 5 -2.53 -22.19 -4.97
C SER A 5 -3.31 -21.25 -5.90
N TYR A 6 -3.88 -20.17 -5.37
CA TYR A 6 -4.68 -19.24 -6.17
C TYR A 6 -3.87 -18.48 -7.22
N ILE A 7 -2.68 -18.01 -6.86
CA ILE A 7 -1.78 -17.35 -7.82
C ILE A 7 -1.29 -18.35 -8.87
N LEU A 8 -0.95 -19.57 -8.47
CA LEU A 8 -0.49 -20.59 -9.41
C LEU A 8 -1.58 -20.95 -10.42
N TRP A 9 -2.81 -21.18 -9.97
CA TRP A 9 -3.95 -21.43 -10.86
C TRP A 9 -4.17 -20.28 -11.83
N PHE A 10 -4.14 -19.04 -11.32
CA PHE A 10 -4.25 -17.86 -12.18
C PHE A 10 -3.17 -17.83 -13.27
N LEU A 11 -1.91 -18.10 -12.92
CA LEU A 11 -0.79 -18.09 -13.87
C LEU A 11 -0.92 -19.20 -14.93
N ILE A 12 -1.39 -20.38 -14.54
CA ILE A 12 -1.63 -21.48 -15.47
C ILE A 12 -2.76 -21.10 -16.44
N ASP A 13 -3.91 -20.69 -15.91
CA ASP A 13 -5.13 -20.48 -16.68
C ASP A 13 -5.06 -19.25 -17.60
N TYR A 14 -4.44 -18.16 -17.14
CA TYR A 14 -4.44 -16.87 -17.85
C TYR A 14 -3.09 -16.52 -18.49
N CYS A 15 -1.99 -17.06 -17.98
CA CYS A 15 -0.64 -16.71 -18.45
C CYS A 15 0.07 -17.87 -19.15
N ASN A 16 -0.60 -19.01 -19.37
CA ASN A 16 -0.01 -20.22 -19.95
C ASN A 16 1.27 -20.65 -19.21
N HIS A 17 1.31 -20.47 -17.89
CA HIS A 17 2.48 -20.82 -17.10
C HIS A 17 2.68 -22.34 -17.07
N ILE A 18 3.84 -22.81 -17.51
CA ILE A 18 4.21 -24.23 -17.53
C ILE A 18 5.06 -24.53 -16.31
N ILE A 19 4.72 -25.60 -15.59
CA ILE A 19 5.47 -26.09 -14.44
C ILE A 19 6.38 -27.22 -14.92
N ASP A 20 7.69 -26.99 -14.89
CA ASP A 20 8.67 -27.99 -15.30
C ASP A 20 9.13 -28.89 -14.15
N ASP A 21 9.29 -28.33 -12.93
CA ASP A 21 9.77 -29.05 -11.76
C ASP A 21 9.16 -28.49 -10.46
N ILE A 22 8.95 -29.36 -9.47
CA ILE A 22 8.38 -29.04 -8.16
C ILE A 22 9.32 -29.56 -7.07
N ASP A 23 10.02 -28.64 -6.42
CA ASP A 23 10.94 -28.95 -5.32
C ASP A 23 10.20 -29.38 -4.04
N SER A 24 9.12 -28.68 -3.68
CA SER A 24 8.33 -29.00 -2.48
C SER A 24 6.89 -28.50 -2.57
N ILE A 25 6.01 -29.17 -1.82
CA ILE A 25 4.59 -28.81 -1.68
C ILE A 25 4.26 -28.75 -0.19
N ALA A 26 3.62 -27.65 0.23
CA ALA A 26 3.08 -27.49 1.57
C ALA A 26 1.56 -27.36 1.52
N LEU A 27 0.87 -28.08 2.39
CA LEU A 27 -0.59 -28.05 2.48
C LEU A 27 -1.02 -27.17 3.67
N PHE A 28 -1.97 -26.28 3.41
CA PHE A 28 -2.55 -25.39 4.41
C PHE A 28 -4.07 -25.51 4.40
N TYR A 29 -4.67 -25.40 5.59
CA TYR A 29 -6.12 -25.32 5.72
C TYR A 29 -6.55 -23.87 5.83
N LYS A 30 -7.71 -23.55 5.26
CA LYS A 30 -8.32 -22.22 5.41
C LYS A 30 -8.49 -21.89 6.89
N TYR A 31 -7.87 -20.79 7.31
CA TYR A 31 -8.01 -20.26 8.65
C TYR A 31 -8.96 -19.05 8.64
N LEU A 32 -9.94 -19.03 9.54
CA LEU A 32 -10.96 -17.96 9.64
C LEU A 32 -10.85 -17.17 10.95
N GLY A 33 -9.82 -17.39 11.77
CA GLY A 33 -9.73 -16.76 13.10
C GLY A 33 -9.66 -15.24 13.08
N PHE A 34 -9.21 -14.64 11.98
CA PHE A 34 -9.16 -13.17 11.81
C PHE A 34 -10.43 -12.55 11.22
N GLU A 35 -11.39 -13.35 10.74
CA GLU A 35 -12.58 -12.85 10.05
C GLU A 35 -13.41 -11.94 10.94
N SER A 36 -13.77 -12.40 12.15
CA SER A 36 -14.54 -11.61 13.10
C SER A 36 -13.86 -10.28 13.46
N PHE A 37 -12.53 -10.30 13.63
CA PHE A 37 -11.74 -9.11 13.89
C PHE A 37 -11.77 -8.13 12.71
N ALA A 38 -11.50 -8.62 11.50
CA ALA A 38 -11.48 -7.80 10.29
C ALA A 38 -12.84 -7.16 10.01
N CYS A 39 -13.91 -7.93 10.10
CA CYS A 39 -15.28 -7.45 9.93
C CYS A 39 -15.62 -6.39 10.99
N THR A 40 -15.32 -6.65 12.27
CA THR A 40 -15.61 -5.70 13.36
C THR A 40 -14.86 -4.38 13.19
N MET A 41 -13.56 -4.42 12.88
CA MET A 41 -12.77 -3.20 12.71
C MET A 41 -13.16 -2.44 11.44
N MET A 42 -13.56 -3.15 10.38
CA MET A 42 -14.08 -2.52 9.16
C MET A 42 -15.43 -1.83 9.43
N SER A 43 -16.37 -2.48 10.10
CA SER A 43 -17.65 -1.86 10.47
C SER A 43 -17.45 -0.59 11.31
N LYS A 44 -16.54 -0.64 12.29
CA LYS A 44 -16.20 0.53 13.11
C LYS A 44 -15.56 1.66 12.30
N ARG A 45 -14.75 1.34 11.30
CA ARG A 45 -14.19 2.32 10.36
C ARG A 45 -15.29 2.94 9.50
N GLN A 46 -16.20 2.14 8.95
CA GLN A 46 -17.34 2.61 8.15
C GLN A 46 -18.24 3.53 8.98
N GLU A 47 -18.55 3.16 10.21
CA GLU A 47 -19.31 4.01 11.15
C GLU A 47 -18.61 5.36 11.39
N ALA A 48 -17.29 5.35 11.60
CA ALA A 48 -16.51 6.58 11.77
C ALA A 48 -16.53 7.48 10.52
N ILE A 49 -16.50 6.90 9.32
CA ILE A 49 -16.61 7.62 8.06
C ILE A 49 -18.01 8.24 7.92
N SER A 50 -19.06 7.48 8.23
CA SER A 50 -20.45 7.99 8.23
C SER A 50 -20.66 9.12 9.24
N GLN A 51 -19.85 9.17 10.30
CA GLN A 51 -19.84 10.24 11.30
C GLN A 51 -18.90 11.41 10.93
N HIS A 52 -18.29 11.40 9.73
CA HIS A 52 -17.29 12.38 9.31
C HIS A 52 -16.10 12.52 10.29
N ASN A 53 -15.71 11.41 10.93
CA ASN A 53 -14.62 11.35 11.89
C ASN A 53 -13.37 10.71 11.26
N ASP A 54 -12.61 11.52 10.54
CA ASP A 54 -11.41 11.09 9.81
C ASP A 54 -10.35 10.47 10.71
N THR A 55 -10.16 11.03 11.92
CA THR A 55 -9.19 10.53 12.89
C THR A 55 -9.53 9.10 13.34
N LYS A 56 -10.81 8.85 13.67
CA LYS A 56 -11.28 7.53 14.11
C LYS A 56 -11.29 6.53 12.96
N SER A 57 -11.64 6.97 11.74
CA SER A 57 -11.51 6.17 10.53
C SER A 57 -10.05 5.75 10.28
N LEU A 58 -9.11 6.69 10.38
CA LEU A 58 -7.68 6.42 10.22
C LEU A 58 -7.17 5.47 11.30
N TYR A 59 -7.60 5.64 12.55
CA TYR A 59 -7.23 4.76 13.67
C TYR A 59 -7.65 3.30 13.42
N TYR A 60 -8.90 3.05 13.02
CA TYR A 60 -9.35 1.69 12.72
C TYR A 60 -8.66 1.11 11.47
N ASN A 61 -8.37 1.95 10.47
CA ASN A 61 -7.56 1.53 9.33
C ASN A 61 -6.14 1.10 9.75
N GLN A 62 -5.50 1.84 10.66
CA GLN A 62 -4.18 1.48 11.18
C GLN A 62 -4.20 0.17 11.95
N ILE A 63 -5.23 -0.07 12.77
CA ILE A 63 -5.40 -1.34 13.49
C ILE A 63 -5.48 -2.52 12.52
N LEU A 64 -6.32 -2.42 11.48
CA LEU A 64 -6.49 -3.45 10.45
C LEU A 64 -5.15 -3.79 9.78
N ASN A 65 -4.42 -2.78 9.31
CA ASN A 65 -3.15 -2.98 8.60
C ASN A 65 -2.03 -3.48 9.51
N SER A 66 -2.01 -3.05 10.77
CA SER A 66 -0.95 -3.43 11.73
C SER A 66 -1.07 -4.87 12.21
N ALA A 67 -2.30 -5.39 12.32
CA ALA A 67 -2.55 -6.79 12.69
C ALA A 67 -1.84 -7.78 11.75
N PHE A 68 -1.76 -7.44 10.46
CA PHE A 68 -1.02 -8.21 9.47
C PHE A 68 0.49 -7.91 9.49
N GLY A 69 0.87 -6.63 9.54
CA GLY A 69 2.26 -6.20 9.36
C GLY A 69 3.22 -6.64 10.47
N GLY A 70 2.72 -6.82 11.70
CA GLY A 70 3.54 -7.29 12.82
C GLY A 70 4.06 -8.72 12.64
N GLU A 71 3.29 -9.58 11.98
CA GLU A 71 3.60 -11.00 11.83
C GLU A 71 4.65 -11.28 10.76
N GLY A 72 4.70 -10.45 9.71
CA GLY A 72 5.69 -10.56 8.62
C GLY A 72 7.08 -10.00 8.93
N GLN A 73 7.25 -9.30 10.05
CA GLN A 73 8.51 -8.60 10.37
C GLN A 73 9.59 -9.54 10.90
N ASN A 74 10.74 -9.56 10.21
CA ASN A 74 11.97 -10.19 10.68
C ASN A 74 12.93 -9.15 11.28
N ASN A 75 12.89 -8.98 12.60
CA ASN A 75 13.78 -8.07 13.32
C ASN A 75 15.04 -8.77 13.87
N ALA A 76 15.25 -10.07 13.57
CA ALA A 76 16.29 -10.87 14.21
C ALA A 76 17.71 -10.44 13.81
N LYS A 77 17.88 -9.87 12.62
CA LYS A 77 19.20 -9.51 12.05
C LYS A 77 19.57 -8.03 12.23
N PHE A 78 18.73 -7.23 12.87
CA PHE A 78 18.92 -5.78 12.93
C PHE A 78 19.24 -5.32 14.36
N ASP A 79 20.31 -4.54 14.46
CA ASP A 79 20.65 -3.81 15.66
C ASP A 79 19.90 -2.49 15.71
N LYS A 80 19.53 -2.07 16.92
CA LYS A 80 18.98 -0.75 17.14
C LYS A 80 20.11 0.26 17.15
N ILE A 81 20.14 1.13 16.14
CA ILE A 81 21.07 2.25 16.07
C ILE A 81 20.41 3.49 16.67
N SER A 82 21.12 4.19 17.54
CA SER A 82 20.65 5.46 18.12
C SER A 82 21.76 6.50 18.17
N PHE A 83 21.39 7.76 17.97
CA PHE A 83 22.27 8.92 18.10
C PHE A 83 22.06 9.54 19.48
N ASN A 84 23.15 9.72 20.23
CA ASN A 84 23.09 10.10 21.63
C ASN A 84 24.18 11.13 21.93
N ASN A 85 23.92 12.02 22.88
CA ASN A 85 24.97 12.85 23.48
C ASN A 85 25.85 12.01 24.42
N THR A 86 26.96 12.59 24.87
CA THR A 86 27.96 11.94 25.74
C THR A 86 27.33 11.22 26.94
N ARG A 87 26.45 11.90 27.69
CA ARG A 87 25.83 11.31 28.89
C ARG A 87 24.97 10.09 28.56
N GLN A 88 24.13 10.18 27.53
CA GLN A 88 23.25 9.08 27.13
C GLN A 88 24.03 7.91 26.54
N ALA A 89 25.10 8.17 25.79
CA ALA A 89 26.01 7.16 25.28
C ALA A 89 26.67 6.36 26.41
N SER A 90 27.22 7.06 27.41
CA SER A 90 27.83 6.42 28.59
C SER A 90 26.83 5.56 29.37
N LEU A 91 25.58 6.02 29.54
CA LEU A 91 24.54 5.23 30.19
C LEU A 91 24.16 3.98 29.39
N LYS A 92 24.12 4.07 28.06
CA LYS A 92 23.80 2.93 27.19
C LYS A 92 24.91 1.89 27.13
N GLN A 93 26.17 2.29 27.30
CA GLN A 93 27.30 1.36 27.37
C GLN A 93 27.19 0.38 28.56
N LEU A 94 26.50 0.78 29.63
CA LEU A 94 26.29 -0.06 30.81
C LEU A 94 25.19 -1.11 30.62
N LYS A 95 24.43 -1.05 29.52
CA LYS A 95 23.36 -2.03 29.29
C LYS A 95 23.92 -3.33 28.71
N GLN A 96 23.28 -4.44 29.10
CA GLN A 96 23.64 -5.78 28.61
C GLN A 96 23.43 -5.96 27.10
N ASP A 97 22.54 -5.17 26.50
CA ASP A 97 22.27 -5.21 25.07
C ASP A 97 23.22 -4.31 24.25
N HIS A 98 24.17 -3.62 24.88
CA HIS A 98 25.17 -2.81 24.18
C HIS A 98 26.05 -3.68 23.27
N LYS A 99 26.26 -3.22 22.02
CA LYS A 99 27.17 -3.86 21.06
C LYS A 99 28.37 -3.01 20.72
N ALA A 100 28.13 -1.76 20.34
CA ALA A 100 29.20 -0.87 19.89
C ALA A 100 28.83 0.60 20.10
N ILE A 101 29.84 1.44 20.25
CA ILE A 101 29.73 2.90 20.27
C ILE A 101 30.75 3.49 19.30
N ARG A 102 30.34 4.51 18.55
CA ARG A 102 31.21 5.28 17.65
C ARG A 102 30.94 6.77 17.85
N LYS A 103 31.98 7.53 18.19
CA LYS A 103 31.93 9.00 18.15
C LYS A 103 31.78 9.44 16.69
N ILE A 104 30.80 10.29 16.41
CA ILE A 104 30.49 10.73 15.04
C ILE A 104 31.16 12.07 14.76
N ASN A 105 30.90 13.06 15.62
CA ASN A 105 31.45 14.41 15.52
C ASN A 105 31.90 14.88 16.91
N GLU A 106 32.90 15.75 16.93
CA GLU A 106 33.38 16.42 18.15
C GLU A 106 32.58 17.70 18.41
N ASP A 107 32.22 18.43 17.35
CA ASP A 107 31.53 19.72 17.42
C ASP A 107 30.08 19.61 16.91
N THR A 108 29.12 20.13 17.67
CA THR A 108 27.74 20.36 17.20
C THR A 108 27.49 21.86 17.15
N TYR A 109 26.88 22.39 16.09
CA TYR A 109 26.51 23.80 16.03
C TYR A 109 25.07 24.01 16.53
N ASN A 110 24.82 25.02 17.36
CA ASN A 110 23.45 25.43 17.70
C ASN A 110 22.77 26.12 16.49
N SER A 111 21.49 26.49 16.61
CA SER A 111 20.75 27.23 15.57
C SER A 111 21.42 28.56 15.18
N ASP A 112 22.30 29.07 16.04
CA ASP A 112 23.03 30.32 15.91
C ASP A 112 24.49 30.09 15.43
N CYS A 113 24.83 28.88 14.96
CA CYS A 113 26.15 28.48 14.47
C CYS A 113 27.29 28.58 15.52
N GLU A 114 26.98 28.53 16.81
CA GLU A 114 27.98 28.42 17.88
C GLU A 114 28.32 26.97 18.20
N VAL A 115 29.60 26.70 18.49
CA VAL A 115 30.09 25.38 18.86
C VAL A 115 29.55 24.99 20.24
N ILE A 116 28.69 23.98 20.27
CA ILE A 116 28.34 23.22 21.46
C ILE A 116 29.38 22.10 21.59
N ASP A 117 30.13 22.11 22.69
CA ASP A 117 31.11 21.08 23.08
C ASP A 117 30.43 19.78 23.56
N GLU A 118 29.38 19.34 22.84
CA GLU A 118 28.69 18.08 23.05
C GLU A 118 28.93 17.15 21.86
N ALA A 119 29.84 16.20 22.06
CA ALA A 119 30.08 15.14 21.09
C ALA A 119 28.84 14.26 20.88
N GLN A 120 28.57 13.93 19.61
CA GLN A 120 27.53 12.97 19.25
C GLN A 120 28.11 11.57 19.07
N TYR A 121 27.35 10.59 19.55
CA TYR A 121 27.71 9.18 19.52
C TYR A 121 26.63 8.35 18.84
N MET A 122 27.05 7.50 17.91
CA MET A 122 26.25 6.40 17.40
C MET A 122 26.41 5.23 18.36
N VAL A 123 25.31 4.75 18.93
CA VAL A 123 25.29 3.55 19.78
C VAL A 123 24.47 2.47 19.09
N SER A 124 25.09 1.30 18.91
CA SER A 124 24.45 0.08 18.44
C SER A 124 24.08 -0.79 19.65
N GLU A 125 22.81 -1.10 19.78
CA GLU A 125 22.23 -1.99 20.80
C GLU A 125 21.68 -3.23 20.08
N SER A 126 22.03 -4.43 20.56
CA SER A 126 21.39 -5.66 20.13
C SER A 126 19.91 -5.64 20.44
N SER A 127 19.08 -5.95 19.45
CA SER A 127 17.66 -6.12 19.69
C SER A 127 17.47 -7.35 20.59
N ARG A 128 16.78 -7.21 21.73
CA ARG A 128 16.44 -8.37 22.58
C ARG A 128 15.69 -9.40 21.72
N GLN A 129 16.29 -10.58 21.55
CA GLN A 129 15.70 -11.66 20.77
C GLN A 129 14.89 -12.55 21.70
N PHE A 130 13.61 -12.70 21.40
CA PHE A 130 12.74 -13.70 22.02
C PHE A 130 12.25 -14.65 20.95
N LYS A 131 12.22 -15.96 21.25
CA LYS A 131 11.67 -16.94 20.33
C LYS A 131 10.15 -16.77 20.32
N TYR A 132 9.64 -16.22 19.23
CA TYR A 132 8.21 -16.06 19.00
C TYR A 132 7.84 -16.77 17.71
N ASN A 133 6.94 -17.75 17.81
CA ASN A 133 6.44 -18.48 16.65
C ASN A 133 5.41 -17.61 15.95
N LYS A 134 5.86 -16.70 15.07
CA LYS A 134 4.98 -15.90 14.22
C LYS A 134 4.30 -16.80 13.18
N PRO A 135 2.99 -16.66 12.92
CA PRO A 135 2.31 -17.37 11.86
C PRO A 135 2.63 -16.75 10.49
N LEU A 136 3.88 -16.87 10.03
CA LEU A 136 4.37 -16.28 8.78
C LEU A 136 3.53 -16.70 7.55
N GLN A 137 2.96 -17.89 7.58
CA GLN A 137 2.06 -18.38 6.54
C GLN A 137 0.84 -17.46 6.35
N GLU A 138 0.27 -16.90 7.43
CA GLU A 138 -0.86 -15.96 7.35
C GLU A 138 -0.44 -14.70 6.58
N THR A 139 0.79 -14.24 6.79
CA THR A 139 1.34 -13.09 6.07
C THR A 139 1.49 -13.41 4.57
N VAL A 140 2.03 -14.58 4.23
CA VAL A 140 2.18 -15.01 2.83
C VAL A 140 0.81 -15.08 2.14
N PHE A 141 -0.17 -15.73 2.75
CA PHE A 141 -1.51 -15.85 2.17
C PHE A 141 -2.24 -14.51 2.07
N THR A 142 -2.10 -13.61 3.05
CA THR A 142 -2.74 -12.29 2.97
C THR A 142 -2.20 -11.48 1.79
N LEU A 143 -0.87 -11.48 1.59
CA LEU A 143 -0.27 -10.78 0.45
C LEU A 143 -0.65 -11.40 -0.88
N ASP A 144 -0.59 -12.72 -1.00
CA ASP A 144 -0.89 -13.38 -2.26
C ASP A 144 -2.39 -13.33 -2.60
N ASN A 145 -3.28 -13.48 -1.62
CA ASN A 145 -4.71 -13.32 -1.82
C ASN A 145 -5.04 -11.88 -2.25
N SER A 146 -4.34 -10.88 -1.72
CA SER A 146 -4.51 -9.48 -2.16
C SER A 146 -4.15 -9.30 -3.64
N LYS A 147 -3.03 -9.89 -4.11
CA LYS A 147 -2.63 -9.88 -5.52
C LYS A 147 -3.64 -10.63 -6.39
N PHE A 148 -4.06 -11.81 -5.96
CA PHE A 148 -5.02 -12.63 -6.68
C PHE A 148 -6.34 -11.88 -6.89
N TRP A 149 -6.82 -11.18 -5.85
CA TRP A 149 -8.03 -10.38 -5.95
C TRP A 149 -7.91 -9.25 -6.98
N TYR A 150 -6.76 -8.57 -7.00
CA TYR A 150 -6.45 -7.56 -8.01
C TYR A 150 -6.43 -8.11 -9.43
N LEU A 151 -5.77 -9.25 -9.62
CA LEU A 151 -5.70 -9.92 -10.92
C LEU A 151 -7.10 -10.34 -11.37
N ASN A 152 -7.95 -10.80 -10.45
CA ASN A 152 -9.33 -11.14 -10.74
C ASN A 152 -10.13 -9.91 -11.21
N PHE A 153 -9.99 -8.76 -10.55
CA PHE A 153 -10.61 -7.52 -11.01
C PHE A 153 -10.14 -7.12 -12.42
N ILE A 154 -8.84 -7.20 -12.69
CA ILE A 154 -8.29 -6.80 -13.99
C ILE A 154 -8.75 -7.75 -15.11
N TYR A 155 -8.53 -9.05 -14.95
CA TYR A 155 -8.74 -10.01 -16.02
C TYR A 155 -10.20 -10.46 -16.14
N ASN A 156 -10.92 -10.60 -15.02
CA ASN A 156 -12.29 -11.09 -15.02
C ASN A 156 -13.36 -10.01 -15.00
N PHE A 157 -13.01 -8.75 -14.74
CA PHE A 157 -13.93 -7.63 -14.86
C PHE A 157 -13.47 -6.62 -15.92
N LEU A 158 -12.36 -5.91 -15.69
CA LEU A 158 -11.94 -4.81 -16.59
C LEU A 158 -11.75 -5.26 -18.04
N TYR A 159 -10.94 -6.30 -18.30
CA TYR A 159 -10.69 -6.74 -19.68
C TYR A 159 -11.94 -7.24 -20.41
N LYS A 160 -12.95 -7.71 -19.68
CA LYS A 160 -14.21 -8.17 -20.26
C LYS A 160 -15.09 -7.02 -20.70
N CYS A 161 -15.24 -5.96 -19.90
CA CYS A 161 -16.18 -4.88 -20.19
C CYS A 161 -15.57 -3.55 -20.63
N VAL A 162 -14.25 -3.36 -20.51
CA VAL A 162 -13.56 -2.13 -20.87
C VAL A 162 -12.78 -2.29 -22.18
N ASP A 163 -12.82 -1.26 -23.00
CA ASP A 163 -12.00 -1.06 -24.18
C ASP A 163 -10.57 -0.68 -23.77
N MET A 164 -9.69 -1.68 -23.83
CA MET A 164 -8.30 -1.52 -23.41
C MET A 164 -7.44 -0.75 -24.43
N ASP A 165 -7.93 -0.53 -25.66
CA ASP A 165 -7.25 0.35 -26.61
C ASP A 165 -7.39 1.82 -26.21
N ARG A 166 -8.35 2.12 -25.33
CA ARG A 166 -8.66 3.46 -24.81
C ARG A 166 -8.29 3.63 -23.34
N VAL A 167 -7.65 2.64 -22.73
CA VAL A 167 -7.20 2.67 -21.34
C VAL A 167 -5.74 2.25 -21.25
N HIS A 168 -4.92 3.13 -20.68
CA HIS A 168 -3.51 2.87 -20.44
C HIS A 168 -3.24 2.66 -18.95
N PHE A 169 -2.50 1.60 -18.60
CA PHE A 169 -2.05 1.33 -17.24
C PHE A 169 -0.81 2.16 -16.94
N CYS A 170 -0.93 3.15 -16.06
CA CYS A 170 0.17 4.07 -15.76
C CYS A 170 1.07 3.57 -14.64
N ASN A 171 0.49 3.03 -13.58
CA ASN A 171 1.23 2.53 -12.42
C ASN A 171 0.35 1.61 -11.56
N MET A 172 0.97 0.83 -10.69
CA MET A 172 0.32 0.02 -9.68
C MET A 172 1.19 0.00 -8.42
N ASP A 173 0.59 0.29 -7.26
CA ASP A 173 1.28 0.21 -5.97
C ASP A 173 0.39 -0.47 -4.94
N THR A 174 0.81 -1.65 -4.48
CA THR A 174 0.24 -2.47 -3.38
C THR A 174 -1.28 -2.69 -3.46
N ASP A 175 -2.05 -1.63 -3.22
CA ASP A 175 -3.49 -1.55 -3.12
C ASP A 175 -4.07 -0.40 -3.96
N ALA A 176 -3.35 0.09 -4.97
CA ALA A 176 -3.82 1.11 -5.90
C ALA A 176 -3.38 0.83 -7.33
N MET A 177 -4.25 1.20 -8.27
CA MET A 177 -4.07 1.07 -9.71
C MET A 177 -4.39 2.41 -10.37
N TYR A 178 -3.48 2.87 -11.21
CA TYR A 178 -3.54 4.16 -11.86
C TYR A 178 -3.81 3.93 -13.35
N LEU A 179 -4.96 4.40 -13.82
CA LEU A 179 -5.39 4.28 -15.20
C LEU A 179 -5.43 5.65 -15.86
N ALA A 180 -4.93 5.75 -17.08
CA ALA A 180 -5.23 6.84 -17.99
C ALA A 180 -6.33 6.38 -18.96
N ILE A 181 -7.39 7.16 -19.09
CA ILE A 181 -8.61 6.82 -19.83
C ILE A 181 -8.83 7.87 -20.90
N ALA A 182 -8.99 7.45 -22.15
CA ALA A 182 -9.31 8.33 -23.26
C ALA A 182 -10.83 8.43 -23.44
N GLY A 183 -11.38 9.65 -23.45
CA GLY A 183 -12.80 9.83 -23.76
C GLY A 183 -13.26 11.27 -23.89
N SER A 184 -14.40 11.62 -23.29
CA SER A 184 -15.09 12.89 -23.57
C SER A 184 -14.31 14.11 -23.09
N GLN A 185 -13.98 15.02 -24.02
CA GLN A 185 -13.38 16.33 -23.74
C GLN A 185 -14.30 17.25 -22.92
N ILE A 186 -15.62 17.03 -23.01
CA ILE A 186 -16.62 17.85 -22.30
C ILE A 186 -16.73 17.40 -20.84
N GLU A 187 -16.86 16.10 -20.61
CA GLU A 187 -16.99 15.54 -19.26
C GLU A 187 -15.63 15.44 -18.54
N ARG A 188 -14.51 15.48 -19.29
CA ARG A 188 -13.13 15.37 -18.79
C ARG A 188 -13.00 14.23 -17.79
N TYR A 189 -12.30 14.45 -16.67
CA TYR A 189 -12.04 13.42 -15.67
C TYR A 189 -13.29 12.89 -14.95
N LYS A 190 -14.40 13.67 -14.96
CA LYS A 190 -15.66 13.25 -14.34
C LYS A 190 -16.36 12.12 -15.11
N GLN A 191 -15.91 11.83 -16.33
CA GLN A 191 -16.48 10.76 -17.15
C GLN A 191 -16.28 9.35 -16.56
N GLY A 192 -15.26 9.16 -15.72
CA GLY A 192 -14.89 7.84 -15.19
C GLY A 192 -14.65 6.81 -16.31
N LEU A 193 -15.32 5.66 -16.24
CA LEU A 193 -15.23 4.60 -17.25
C LEU A 193 -16.30 4.70 -18.35
N LYS A 194 -17.23 5.66 -18.27
CA LYS A 194 -18.47 5.71 -19.06
C LYS A 194 -18.26 5.52 -20.57
N TYR A 195 -17.25 6.16 -21.16
CA TYR A 195 -17.01 6.15 -22.60
C TYR A 195 -16.09 5.04 -23.09
N VAL A 196 -15.51 4.25 -22.18
CA VAL A 196 -14.61 3.13 -22.51
C VAL A 196 -15.25 1.78 -22.19
N ILE A 197 -16.50 1.74 -21.74
CA ILE A 197 -17.24 0.48 -21.59
C ILE A 197 -17.64 -0.02 -22.98
N LYS A 198 -17.13 -1.19 -23.37
CA LYS A 198 -17.45 -1.87 -24.65
C LYS A 198 -18.59 -2.88 -24.52
N ASP A 199 -18.75 -3.49 -23.34
CA ASP A 199 -19.82 -4.44 -23.04
C ASP A 199 -20.64 -3.90 -21.86
N GLN A 200 -21.66 -3.12 -22.20
CA GLN A 200 -22.54 -2.48 -21.23
C GLN A 200 -23.35 -3.51 -20.44
N GLN A 201 -23.78 -4.60 -21.09
CA GLN A 201 -24.60 -5.62 -20.44
C GLN A 201 -23.79 -6.34 -19.36
N PHE A 202 -22.56 -6.76 -19.66
CA PHE A 202 -21.68 -7.37 -18.67
C PHE A 202 -21.34 -6.39 -17.55
N TYR A 203 -21.03 -5.13 -17.90
CA TYR A 203 -20.74 -4.09 -16.92
C TYR A 203 -21.91 -3.92 -15.95
N ASP A 204 -23.12 -3.69 -16.44
CA ASP A 204 -24.31 -3.42 -15.62
C ASP A 204 -24.66 -4.58 -14.69
N GLN A 205 -24.38 -5.82 -15.12
CA GLN A 205 -24.58 -7.03 -14.31
C GLN A 205 -23.56 -7.16 -13.16
N HIS A 206 -22.29 -6.83 -13.39
CA HIS A 206 -21.21 -7.17 -12.47
C HIS A 206 -20.56 -5.99 -11.75
N TYR A 207 -20.75 -4.74 -12.18
CA TYR A 207 -19.97 -3.61 -11.66
C TYR A 207 -20.11 -3.41 -10.15
N LYS A 208 -21.29 -3.66 -9.58
CA LYS A 208 -21.56 -3.51 -8.13
C LYS A 208 -20.77 -4.50 -7.26
N GLU A 209 -20.29 -5.60 -7.85
CA GLU A 209 -19.40 -6.54 -7.17
C GLU A 209 -18.04 -5.89 -6.89
N TRP A 210 -17.59 -4.96 -7.75
CA TRP A 210 -16.24 -4.42 -7.74
C TRP A 210 -16.17 -2.96 -7.32
N LEU A 211 -17.00 -2.11 -7.92
CA LEU A 211 -16.95 -0.65 -7.82
C LEU A 211 -18.17 -0.08 -7.06
N PRO A 212 -18.02 1.08 -6.41
CA PRO A 212 -19.15 1.81 -5.85
C PRO A 212 -20.09 2.32 -6.95
N TRP A 213 -21.33 2.61 -6.57
CA TRP A 213 -22.33 3.21 -7.45
C TRP A 213 -22.92 4.47 -6.81
N ASN A 214 -23.63 5.26 -7.62
CA ASN A 214 -24.29 6.48 -7.14
C ASN A 214 -25.25 6.14 -5.99
N ASP A 215 -25.23 6.96 -4.95
CA ASP A 215 -26.08 6.80 -3.76
C ASP A 215 -25.84 5.51 -2.96
N CYS A 216 -24.70 4.83 -3.17
CA CYS A 216 -24.33 3.70 -2.31
C CYS A 216 -24.01 4.16 -0.88
N THR A 217 -24.24 3.26 0.06
CA THR A 217 -23.91 3.50 1.47
C THR A 217 -22.40 3.47 1.68
N VAL A 218 -21.93 4.11 2.76
CA VAL A 218 -20.51 4.02 3.18
C VAL A 218 -20.07 2.57 3.36
N ALA A 219 -20.97 1.69 3.79
CA ALA A 219 -20.68 0.26 3.95
C ALA A 219 -20.41 -0.44 2.61
N GLU A 220 -21.12 -0.05 1.55
CA GLU A 220 -20.93 -0.57 0.19
C GLU A 220 -19.69 0.03 -0.48
N GLU A 221 -19.51 1.35 -0.37
CA GLU A 221 -18.35 2.04 -0.94
C GLU A 221 -17.03 1.58 -0.30
N LYS A 222 -17.05 1.38 1.03
CA LYS A 222 -15.90 0.95 1.83
C LYS A 222 -15.99 -0.50 2.28
N LYS A 223 -16.66 -1.35 1.49
CA LYS A 223 -16.71 -2.79 1.77
C LYS A 223 -15.32 -3.41 1.74
N LEU A 224 -15.09 -4.42 2.57
CA LEU A 224 -13.83 -5.16 2.60
C LEU A 224 -13.54 -5.72 1.21
N ILE A 225 -12.30 -5.56 0.72
CA ILE A 225 -11.85 -6.09 -0.58
C ILE A 225 -12.57 -5.44 -1.81
N GLY A 226 -13.47 -4.49 -1.59
CA GLY A 226 -14.05 -3.65 -2.66
C GLY A 226 -13.06 -2.64 -3.20
N ILE A 227 -13.28 -2.17 -4.42
CA ILE A 227 -12.43 -1.15 -5.06
C ILE A 227 -13.17 0.17 -5.01
N SER A 228 -12.49 1.23 -4.58
CA SER A 228 -13.03 2.59 -4.52
C SER A 228 -12.16 3.55 -5.31
N THR A 229 -12.78 4.56 -5.91
CA THR A 229 -12.05 5.65 -6.56
C THR A 229 -11.49 6.58 -5.48
N GLU A 230 -10.17 6.74 -5.42
CA GLU A 230 -9.56 7.66 -4.45
C GLU A 230 -9.44 9.07 -4.98
N SER A 231 -9.02 9.17 -6.25
CA SER A 231 -8.73 10.45 -6.87
C SER A 231 -8.87 10.33 -8.38
N GLN A 232 -9.21 11.46 -8.98
CA GLN A 232 -9.31 11.66 -10.41
C GLN A 232 -8.59 12.95 -10.73
N GLY A 233 -7.91 12.97 -11.87
CA GLY A 233 -7.25 14.16 -12.39
C GLY A 233 -7.31 14.20 -13.90
N GLU A 234 -6.88 15.31 -14.47
CA GLU A 234 -6.71 15.39 -15.93
C GLU A 234 -5.49 14.53 -16.31
N ASN A 235 -4.31 14.88 -15.82
CA ASN A 235 -3.07 14.21 -16.22
C ASN A 235 -2.42 13.45 -15.06
N ILE A 236 -1.67 12.40 -15.38
CA ILE A 236 -0.79 11.71 -14.45
C ILE A 236 0.61 11.58 -15.03
N VAL A 237 1.62 11.92 -14.22
CA VAL A 237 3.03 11.70 -14.53
C VAL A 237 3.57 10.65 -13.58
N CYS A 238 4.11 9.55 -14.12
CA CYS A 238 4.74 8.47 -13.35
C CYS A 238 6.23 8.38 -13.75
N LEU A 239 7.14 8.81 -12.88
CA LEU A 239 8.58 8.82 -13.16
C LEU A 239 9.26 7.51 -12.72
N ALA A 240 8.81 6.95 -11.59
CA ALA A 240 9.34 5.72 -11.02
C ALA A 240 8.28 5.09 -10.09
N PRO A 241 8.44 3.82 -9.67
CA PRO A 241 7.60 3.25 -8.63
C PRO A 241 7.56 4.16 -7.39
N LYS A 242 6.34 4.48 -6.92
CA LYS A 242 6.08 5.42 -5.82
C LYS A 242 6.46 6.89 -6.07
N CYS A 243 6.81 7.25 -7.31
CA CYS A 243 7.10 8.62 -7.72
C CYS A 243 6.16 9.04 -8.86
N TYR A 244 4.96 9.49 -8.49
CA TYR A 244 3.93 9.93 -9.43
C TYR A 244 3.23 11.18 -8.93
N SER A 245 2.58 11.91 -9.83
CA SER A 245 1.79 13.09 -9.52
C SER A 245 0.58 13.17 -10.43
N LEU A 246 -0.58 13.40 -9.80
CA LEU A 246 -1.80 13.78 -10.49
C LEU A 246 -1.80 15.30 -10.67
N CYS A 247 -1.96 15.75 -11.91
CA CYS A 247 -1.96 17.14 -12.27
C CYS A 247 -3.36 17.52 -12.78
N ASN A 248 -3.93 18.55 -12.16
CA ASN A 248 -5.11 19.23 -12.67
C ASN A 248 -4.61 20.50 -13.36
N GLY A 249 -4.71 20.57 -14.67
CA GLY A 249 -4.21 21.72 -15.41
C GLY A 249 -5.12 22.92 -15.20
N ASN A 250 -4.54 24.07 -14.88
CA ASN A 250 -5.07 25.31 -15.44
C ASN A 250 -4.39 25.50 -16.79
N GLU A 251 -5.22 25.50 -17.84
CA GLU A 251 -4.93 25.85 -19.24
C GLU A 251 -4.19 24.82 -20.11
N GLN A 252 -4.89 24.46 -21.19
CA GLN A 252 -4.41 23.98 -22.49
C GLN A 252 -3.33 22.88 -22.48
N ASN A 253 -3.75 21.63 -22.32
CA ASN A 253 -3.18 20.50 -23.04
C ASN A 253 -4.20 19.34 -23.10
N ASP A 254 -4.28 18.72 -24.27
CA ASP A 254 -5.33 17.81 -24.71
C ASP A 254 -5.36 16.42 -24.02
N ASP A 255 -6.58 15.92 -23.83
CA ASP A 255 -7.06 14.54 -24.07
C ASP A 255 -6.79 13.36 -23.12
N ILE A 256 -6.32 13.55 -21.89
CA ILE A 256 -6.16 12.42 -20.95
C ILE A 256 -6.96 12.63 -19.66
N VAL A 257 -7.60 11.56 -19.19
CA VAL A 257 -8.20 11.45 -17.84
C VAL A 257 -7.37 10.47 -17.03
N SER A 258 -6.99 10.83 -15.81
CA SER A 258 -6.32 9.92 -14.88
C SER A 258 -7.25 9.51 -13.75
N LEU A 259 -7.39 8.21 -13.54
CA LEU A 259 -8.22 7.57 -12.51
C LEU A 259 -7.35 6.74 -11.58
N VAL A 260 -7.51 6.95 -10.27
CA VAL A 260 -6.84 6.14 -9.24
C VAL A 260 -7.86 5.31 -8.49
N ASN A 261 -7.79 4.00 -8.70
CA ASN A 261 -8.63 3.02 -8.03
C ASN A 261 -7.83 2.34 -6.92
N ARG A 262 -8.39 2.27 -5.71
CA ARG A 262 -7.77 1.64 -4.54
C ARG A 262 -8.65 0.54 -3.96
N MET A 263 -8.04 -0.58 -3.58
CA MET A 263 -8.73 -1.64 -2.86
C MET A 263 -8.86 -1.28 -1.37
N ASN A 264 -10.05 -1.45 -0.83
CA ASN A 264 -10.36 -1.19 0.56
C ASN A 264 -9.85 -2.33 1.47
N GLY A 265 -9.13 -1.97 2.53
CA GLY A 265 -8.72 -2.91 3.58
C GLY A 265 -7.25 -3.32 3.54
N VAL A 266 -6.47 -2.79 2.59
CA VAL A 266 -5.01 -2.82 2.57
C VAL A 266 -4.58 -1.38 2.32
N SER A 267 -3.67 -0.80 3.10
CA SER A 267 -3.11 0.51 2.77
C SER A 267 -1.62 0.63 3.10
N GLY A 268 -0.82 0.94 2.07
CA GLY A 268 0.50 1.53 2.24
C GLY A 268 0.42 2.96 2.79
N LYS A 269 1.29 3.28 3.75
CA LYS A 269 1.38 4.59 4.42
C LYS A 269 1.49 5.75 3.42
N ARG A 270 0.73 6.83 3.63
CA ARG A 270 1.17 8.18 3.25
C ARG A 270 2.31 8.57 4.19
N GLN A 271 3.56 8.38 3.76
CA GLN A 271 4.67 9.10 4.37
C GLN A 271 4.82 10.44 3.66
N ILE A 272 4.55 11.50 4.40
CA ILE A 272 4.98 12.86 4.07
C ILE A 272 6.49 12.79 3.95
N GLN A 273 7.03 12.84 2.73
CA GLN A 273 8.46 13.03 2.53
C GLN A 273 8.65 14.51 2.22
N GLN A 274 8.94 15.27 3.28
CA GLN A 274 9.53 16.59 3.15
C GLN A 274 10.77 16.46 2.26
N LEU A 275 10.81 17.25 1.18
CA LEU A 275 12.02 17.51 0.42
C LEU A 275 13.13 17.95 1.38
N ILE A 276 14.22 17.21 1.42
CA ILE A 276 15.54 17.80 1.67
C ILE A 276 16.27 17.73 0.33
N THR A 277 16.26 18.87 -0.36
CA THR A 277 17.11 19.11 -1.53
C THR A 277 18.55 19.25 -1.04
N ILE A 278 19.43 18.33 -1.41
CA ILE A 278 20.86 18.63 -1.45
C ILE A 278 21.16 18.99 -2.91
N LEU A 279 21.26 20.29 -3.17
CA LEU A 279 21.89 20.82 -4.37
C LEU A 279 23.39 20.54 -4.25
N ASN A 280 23.94 19.73 -5.15
CA ASN A 280 25.38 19.76 -5.41
C ASN A 280 25.61 20.66 -6.63
N VAL A 281 26.40 21.70 -6.40
CA VAL A 281 27.18 22.42 -7.41
C VAL A 281 28.32 21.51 -7.86
#